data_AF-A0A7T8KIV9-F1
#
_entry.id   AF-A0A7T8KIV9-F1
#
_cell.length_a   1.000
_cell.length_b   1.000
_cell.length_c   1.000
_cell.angle_alpha   90.00
_cell.angle_beta   90.00
_cell.angle_gamma   90.00
#
_symmetry.space_group_name_H-M   'P 1'
#
loop_
_entity.id
_entity.type
_entity.pdbx_description
1 polymer ?
#
loop_
_entity_poly.entity_id
_entity_poly.type
_entity_poly.pdbx_seq_one_letter_code
_entity_poly.pdbx_strand_id
1 'polypeptide(L)' 'MSEQEKKRQRALELLRAQVDLKVIATQIKVSLATIYNIRKGMDPISRKPGTGEHNKNEVEDIKKDPPSP' A
#
# COMPACT_ATOMS: atom_id res chain seq x y z
N MET A 1 13.86 -20.57 16.14
CA MET A 1 13.17 -19.34 15.69
C MET A 1 11.68 -19.50 15.88
N SER A 2 10.98 -18.47 16.37
CA SER A 2 9.52 -18.52 16.53
C SER A 2 8.82 -18.33 15.18
N GLU A 3 7.57 -18.79 15.07
CA GLU A 3 6.73 -18.56 13.89
C GLU A 3 6.51 -17.07 13.60
N GLN A 4 6.47 -16.22 14.64
CA GLN A 4 6.36 -14.78 14.49
C GLN A 4 7.63 -14.17 13.87
N GLU A 5 8.81 -14.65 14.28
CA GLU A 5 10.10 -14.22 13.73
C GLU A 5 10.19 -14.54 12.23
N LYS A 6 9.79 -15.74 11.82
CA LYS A 6 9.77 -16.16 10.41
C LYS A 6 8.85 -15.28 9.57
N LYS A 7 7.63 -15.00 10.07
CA LYS A 7 6.67 -14.10 9.39
C LYS A 7 7.21 -12.69 9.26
N ARG A 8 7.89 -12.18 10.30
CA ARG A 8 8.53 -10.85 10.28
C ARG A 8 9.67 -10.79 9.25
N GLN A 9 10.55 -11.79 9.22
CA GLN A 9 11.62 -11.87 8.22
C GLN A 9 11.05 -11.90 6.81
N ARG A 10 10.03 -12.72 6.56
CA ARG A 10 9.39 -12.80 5.24
C ARG A 10 8.75 -11.47 4.82
N ALA A 11 8.10 -10.78 5.75
CA ALA A 11 7.55 -9.45 5.50
C ALA A 11 8.64 -8.45 5.13
N LEU A 12 9.79 -8.46 5.83
CA LEU A 12 10.92 -7.59 5.53
C LEU A 12 11.54 -7.87 4.16
N GLU A 13 11.68 -9.14 3.77
CA GLU A 13 12.16 -9.50 2.43
C GLU A 13 11.26 -8.92 1.32
N LEU A 14 9.94 -9.09 1.46
CA LEU A 14 8.98 -8.60 0.46
C LEU A 14 8.89 -7.07 0.45
N LEU A 15 8.99 -6.42 1.61
CA LEU A 15 9.06 -4.96 1.72
C LEU A 15 10.32 -4.41 1.03
N ARG A 16 11.47 -5.07 1.19
CA ARG A 16 12.72 -4.71 0.49
C ARG A 16 12.61 -4.92 -1.03
N ALA A 17 11.85 -5.93 -1.46
CA ALA A 17 11.52 -6.17 -2.86
C ALA A 17 10.42 -5.22 -3.40
N GLN A 18 9.97 -4.23 -2.62
CA GLN A 18 8.94 -3.25 -2.99
C GLN A 18 7.60 -3.88 -3.40
N VAL A 19 7.26 -5.04 -2.83
CA VAL A 19 5.95 -5.68 -3.06
C VAL A 19 4.85 -4.88 -2.35
N ASP A 20 3.66 -4.84 -2.96
CA ASP A 20 2.51 -4.14 -2.39
C ASP A 20 2.10 -4.71 -1.02
N LEU A 21 1.76 -3.82 -0.08
CA LEU A 21 1.44 -4.19 1.30
C LEU A 21 0.24 -5.14 1.41
N LYS A 22 -0.76 -5.00 0.52
CA LYS A 22 -1.95 -5.88 0.52
C LYS A 22 -1.57 -7.31 0.09
N VAL A 23 -0.66 -7.42 -0.87
CA VAL A 23 -0.13 -8.70 -1.34
C VAL A 23 0.67 -9.39 -0.23
N ILE A 24 1.53 -8.62 0.46
CA ILE A 24 2.32 -9.12 1.59
C ILE A 24 1.41 -9.62 2.72
N ALA A 25 0.41 -8.84 3.12
CA ALA A 25 -0.54 -9.21 4.17
C ALA A 25 -1.27 -10.54 3.86
N THR A 26 -1.68 -10.70 2.60
CA THR A 26 -2.37 -11.91 2.12
C THR A 26 -1.42 -13.12 2.11
N GLN A 27 -0.21 -12.96 1.60
CA GLN A 27 0.77 -14.05 1.45
C GLN A 27 1.23 -14.60 2.81
N ILE A 28 1.42 -13.71 3.80
CA ILE A 28 1.93 -14.10 5.13
C ILE A 28 0.78 -14.35 6.12
N LYS A 29 -0.47 -14.15 5.70
CA LYS A 29 -1.69 -14.25 6.53
C LYS A 29 -1.57 -13.43 7.81
N VAL A 30 -1.28 -12.14 7.66
CA VAL A 30 -1.20 -11.17 8.77
C VAL A 30 -2.01 -9.93 8.43
N SER A 31 -2.37 -9.16 9.45
CA SER A 31 -3.11 -7.92 9.22
C SER A 31 -2.27 -6.88 8.48
N LEU A 32 -2.93 -6.05 7.67
CA LEU A 32 -2.28 -4.92 7.01
C LEU A 32 -1.60 -3.99 8.03
N ALA A 33 -2.24 -3.76 9.18
CA ALA A 33 -1.69 -2.96 10.28
C ALA A 33 -0.35 -3.51 10.81
N THR A 34 -0.23 -4.84 10.90
CA THR A 34 1.03 -5.50 11.26
C THR A 34 2.13 -5.19 10.24
N ILE A 35 1.83 -5.29 8.94
CA ILE A 35 2.79 -4.95 7.88
C ILE A 35 3.18 -3.47 7.91
N TYR A 36 2.22 -2.57 8.16
CA TYR A 36 2.48 -1.14 8.34
C TYR A 36 3.43 -0.86 9.51
N ASN A 37 3.24 -1.52 10.66
CA ASN A 37 4.14 -1.38 11.81
C ASN A 37 5.54 -1.90 11.50
N ILE A 38 5.66 -3.03 10.80
CA ILE A 38 6.96 -3.56 10.36
C ILE A 38 7.65 -2.58 9.43
N ARG A 39 6.92 -2.04 8.43
CA ARG A 39 7.43 -1.02 7.49
C ARG A 39 7.84 0.27 8.21
N LYS A 40 7.08 0.72 9.22
CA LYS A 40 7.38 1.92 10.00
C LYS A 40 8.67 1.78 10.81
N GLY A 41 8.96 0.57 11.28
CA GLY A 41 10.20 0.23 11.98
C GLY A 41 11.40 -0.05 11.07
N MET A 42 11.22 -0.05 9.75
CA MET A 42 12.36 -0.04 8.82
C MET A 42 12.93 1.39 8.77
N ASP A 43 14.23 1.50 8.98
CA ASP A 43 14.98 2.75 8.93
C ASP A 43 14.61 3.56 7.67
N PRO A 44 14.40 4.89 7.77
CA PRO A 44 13.93 5.74 6.68
C PRO A 44 15.02 6.00 5.63
N ILE A 45 15.80 5.00 5.23
CA ILE A 45 16.73 5.13 4.12
C ILE A 45 15.89 4.98 2.85
N SER A 46 15.59 6.10 2.21
CA SER A 46 14.89 6.20 0.92
C SER A 46 13.36 6.12 0.98
N ARG A 47 12.73 6.95 1.84
CA ARG A 47 11.40 7.47 1.52
C ARG A 47 11.57 8.45 0.35
N LYS A 48 11.46 7.98 -0.90
CA LYS A 48 11.08 8.91 -1.98
C LYS A 48 9.63 9.33 -1.70
N PRO A 49 9.36 10.61 -1.42
CA PRO A 49 7.99 11.09 -1.30
C PRO A 49 7.40 11.09 -2.72
N GLY A 50 6.86 9.94 -3.13
CA GLY A 50 6.32 9.72 -4.45
C GLY A 50 4.86 9.31 -4.36
N THR A 51 4.01 10.25 -4.78
CA THR A 51 2.70 9.99 -5.39
C THR A 51 1.75 9.11 -4.59
N GLY A 52 1.37 9.58 -3.40
CA GLY A 52 -0.02 9.39 -2.98
C GLY A 52 -0.90 10.20 -3.92
N GLU A 53 -1.20 9.65 -5.10
CA GLU A 53 -2.24 10.16 -5.97
C GLU A 53 -3.55 10.00 -5.19
N HIS A 54 -3.91 11.05 -4.45
CA HIS A 54 -5.25 11.21 -3.92
C HIS A 54 -6.12 11.42 -5.14
N ASN A 55 -6.63 10.32 -5.68
CA ASN A 55 -7.65 10.31 -6.72
C ASN A 55 -8.88 11.03 -6.12
N LYS A 56 -8.95 12.34 -6.34
CA LYS A 56 -10.14 13.13 -6.10
C LYS A 56 -11.10 12.67 -7.17
N ASN A 57 -11.98 11.73 -6.84
CA ASN A 57 -13.22 11.57 -7.57
C ASN A 57 -13.95 12.92 -7.47
N GLU A 58 -13.69 13.81 -8.43
CA GLU A 58 -14.59 14.89 -8.79
C GLU A 58 -15.81 14.24 -9.45
N VAL A 59 -16.76 13.88 -8.59
CA VAL A 59 -18.17 13.75 -8.95
C VAL A 59 -18.74 15.16 -8.94
N GLU A 60 -18.86 15.77 -10.13
CA GLU A 60 -19.66 16.95 -10.51
C GLU A 60 -19.23 17.24 -11.97
N ASP A 61 -20.05 17.31 -13.01
CA ASP A 61 -21.44 17.70 -13.14
C ASP A 61 -21.91 17.23 -14.55
N ILE A 62 -23.14 16.77 -14.63
CA ILE A 62 -23.76 16.20 -15.83
C ILE A 62 -24.14 17.36 -16.75
N LYS A 63 -23.20 17.89 -17.55
CA LYS A 63 -23.54 18.85 -18.60
C LYS A 63 -24.21 18.13 -19.76
N LYS A 64 -25.54 18.12 -19.66
CA LYS A 64 -26.51 17.73 -20.66
C LYS A 64 -26.53 18.81 -21.76
N ASP A 65 -25.67 18.70 -22.76
CA ASP A 65 -25.83 19.47 -24.00
C ASP A 65 -26.85 18.74 -24.91
N PRO A 66 -28.02 19.33 -25.22
CA PRO A 66 -28.87 18.79 -26.27
C PRO A 66 -28.25 19.08 -27.64
N PRO A 67 -28.32 18.14 -28.61
CA PRO A 67 -27.92 18.45 -29.97
C PRO A 67 -28.83 19.56 -30.53
N SER A 68 -28.21 20.65 -30.96
CA SER A 68 -28.85 21.78 -31.64
C SER A 68 -28.91 21.53 -33.17
N PRO A 69 -29.77 22.27 -33.89
CA PRO A 69 -30.82 21.75 -34.81
C PRO A 69 -30.36 21.13 -36.13
#